data_AF-A0A1B8Q5J7-F1
#
_entry.id   AF-A0A1B8Q5J7-F1
#
_cell.length_a   1.000
_cell.length_b   1.000
_cell.length_c   1.000
_cell.angle_alpha   90.00
_cell.angle_beta   90.00
_cell.angle_gamma   90.00
#
_symmetry.space_group_name_H-M   'P 1'
#
loop_
_entity.id
_entity.type
_entity.pdbx_description
1 polymer ?
#
loop_
_entity_poly.entity_id
_entity_poly.type
_entity_poly.pdbx_seq_one_letter_code
_entity_poly.pdbx_strand_id
1 'polypeptide(L)'
;MFKNIRILILLCILLIVAVNSFRDKNHDWQKPVYVAIYPINVDNSPEVAGYIASLSDKDFQEIENYLNAQSKKYGQNAHFYYRLGQEVKVVPPVVPRNGTVIDAIIWSLKFRYYAYKHTHDIGVPTNLRLFLQYHHPSKKIITETSTALQNGRIGTVNLFGASKRGANNNVVIAHESLHAFGASDKYDLSNGIPIYPHGYANPAQNPRYPQTQAELMAVHIPTSPTTFEMARDLKQTVVGEMTAFEIKWKKLD
;
A
#
# COMPACT_ATOMS: atom_id res chain seq x y z
N MET A 1 34.23 18.94 -24.95
CA MET A 1 33.91 17.49 -25.01
C MET A 1 33.30 16.96 -23.70
N PHE A 2 33.96 17.17 -22.54
CA PHE A 2 33.45 16.72 -21.23
C PHE A 2 32.05 17.27 -20.87
N LYS A 3 31.76 18.54 -21.19
CA LYS A 3 30.41 19.14 -21.00
C LYS A 3 29.33 18.36 -21.76
N ASN A 4 29.58 18.00 -23.02
CA ASN A 4 28.59 17.30 -23.85
C ASN A 4 28.40 15.85 -23.40
N ILE A 5 29.48 15.17 -23.01
CA ILE A 5 29.40 13.81 -22.42
C ILE A 5 28.60 13.83 -21.11
N ARG A 6 28.87 14.81 -20.22
CA ARG A 6 28.12 14.97 -18.97
C ARG A 6 26.64 15.22 -19.23
N ILE A 7 26.31 16.12 -20.17
CA ILE A 7 24.92 16.41 -20.53
C ILE A 7 24.24 15.15 -21.10
N LEU A 8 24.92 14.42 -21.98
CA LEU A 8 24.40 13.17 -22.54
C LEU A 8 24.10 12.14 -21.44
N ILE A 9 25.03 11.93 -20.50
CA ILE A 9 24.82 11.01 -19.37
C ILE A 9 23.62 11.44 -18.52
N LEU A 10 23.50 12.73 -18.20
CA LEU A 10 22.36 13.25 -17.43
C LEU A 10 21.03 13.08 -18.17
N LEU A 11 21.00 13.30 -19.49
CA LEU A 11 19.81 13.06 -20.31
C LEU A 11 19.44 11.59 -20.38
N CYS A 12 20.40 10.67 -20.47
CA CYS A 12 20.15 9.24 -20.42
C CYS A 12 19.57 8.82 -19.07
N ILE A 13 20.14 9.30 -17.95
CA ILE A 13 19.59 9.06 -16.60
C ILE A 13 18.16 9.60 -16.51
N LEU A 14 17.93 10.83 -16.96
CA LEU A 14 16.61 11.45 -16.95
C LEU A 14 15.59 10.64 -17.78
N LEU A 15 15.99 10.17 -18.95
CA LEU A 15 15.15 9.33 -19.81
C LEU A 15 14.79 8.01 -19.12
N ILE A 16 15.76 7.34 -18.49
CA ILE A 16 15.53 6.10 -17.73
C ILE A 16 14.54 6.36 -16.58
N VAL A 17 14.72 7.45 -15.83
CA VAL A 17 13.81 7.83 -14.75
C VAL A 17 12.40 8.12 -15.28
N ALA A 18 12.29 8.87 -16.39
CA ALA A 18 11.01 9.21 -17.01
C ALA A 18 10.27 7.96 -17.51
N VAL A 19 10.95 7.05 -18.21
CA VAL A 19 10.37 5.79 -18.70
C VAL A 19 9.92 4.90 -17.54
N ASN A 20 10.73 4.76 -16.49
CA ASN A 20 10.35 3.98 -15.31
C ASN A 20 9.15 4.59 -14.58
N SER A 21 9.12 5.90 -14.36
CA SER A 21 7.97 6.57 -13.74
C SER A 21 6.70 6.44 -14.59
N PHE A 22 6.82 6.56 -15.91
CA PHE A 22 5.70 6.33 -16.82
C PHE A 22 5.17 4.89 -16.71
N ARG A 23 6.05 3.89 -16.67
CA ARG A 23 5.67 2.48 -16.50
C ARG A 23 5.05 2.21 -15.12
N ASP A 24 5.59 2.82 -14.06
CA ASP A 24 5.03 2.68 -12.71
C ASP A 24 3.59 3.21 -12.66
N LYS A 25 3.33 4.35 -13.31
CA LYS A 25 1.99 4.95 -13.45
C LYS A 25 1.08 4.20 -14.42
N ASN A 26 1.63 3.52 -15.43
CA ASN A 26 0.87 2.80 -16.46
C ASN A 26 1.15 1.31 -16.34
N HIS A 27 0.75 0.73 -15.21
CA HIS A 27 0.96 -0.68 -14.98
C HIS A 27 0.16 -1.52 -15.99
N ASP A 28 0.81 -2.54 -16.55
CA ASP A 28 0.17 -3.52 -17.40
C ASP A 28 -0.45 -4.61 -16.51
N TRP A 29 -1.74 -4.46 -16.23
CA TRP A 29 -2.52 -5.36 -15.37
C TRP A 29 -2.76 -6.75 -15.96
N GLN A 30 -2.31 -7.04 -17.19
CA GLN A 30 -2.30 -8.40 -17.73
C GLN A 30 -1.08 -9.21 -17.26
N LYS A 31 -0.06 -8.54 -16.70
CA LYS A 31 1.13 -9.19 -16.15
C LYS A 31 0.95 -9.49 -14.66
N PRO A 32 1.56 -10.57 -14.16
CA PRO A 32 1.65 -10.83 -12.72
C PRO A 32 2.22 -9.63 -11.96
N VAL A 33 1.62 -9.36 -10.80
CA VAL A 33 2.00 -8.30 -9.87
C VAL A 33 2.59 -8.92 -8.62
N TYR A 34 3.92 -9.00 -8.56
CA TYR A 34 4.62 -9.54 -7.41
C TYR A 34 4.91 -8.45 -6.37
N VAL A 35 4.43 -8.68 -5.16
CA VAL A 35 4.63 -7.83 -3.99
C VAL A 35 5.59 -8.54 -3.03
N ALA A 36 6.80 -8.01 -2.90
CA ALA A 36 7.77 -8.51 -1.92
C ALA A 36 7.47 -7.92 -0.55
N ILE A 37 7.34 -8.79 0.45
CA ILE A 37 7.00 -8.44 1.83
C ILE A 37 8.21 -8.64 2.72
N TYR A 38 8.66 -7.58 3.40
CA TYR A 38 9.80 -7.64 4.31
C TYR A 38 9.34 -7.29 5.73
N PRO A 39 9.15 -8.26 6.62
CA PRO A 39 8.70 -8.00 7.98
C PRO A 39 9.81 -7.38 8.81
N ILE A 40 9.44 -6.50 9.75
CA ILE A 40 10.33 -5.79 10.66
C ILE A 40 9.71 -5.84 12.05
N ASN A 41 10.47 -6.34 13.03
CA ASN A 41 10.13 -6.23 14.43
C ASN A 41 10.58 -4.86 14.96
N VAL A 42 9.69 -3.86 14.96
CA VAL A 42 10.06 -2.48 15.32
C VAL A 42 10.40 -2.36 16.81
N ASP A 43 9.70 -3.10 17.66
CA ASP A 43 9.84 -3.02 19.12
C ASP A 43 10.92 -3.97 19.67
N ASN A 44 11.57 -4.79 18.82
CA ASN A 44 12.42 -5.92 19.24
C ASN A 44 11.75 -6.85 20.26
N SER A 45 10.43 -7.01 20.17
CA SER A 45 9.64 -7.84 21.10
C SER A 45 9.81 -9.33 20.76
N PRO A 46 10.05 -10.22 21.74
CA PRO A 46 10.08 -11.66 21.52
C PRO A 46 8.76 -12.22 20.96
N GLU A 47 7.63 -11.68 21.40
CA GLU A 47 6.30 -12.06 20.93
C GLU A 47 6.12 -11.71 19.45
N VAL A 48 6.52 -10.50 19.05
CA VAL A 48 6.49 -10.07 17.64
C VAL A 48 7.48 -10.88 16.81
N ALA A 49 8.65 -11.22 17.35
CA ALA A 49 9.62 -12.09 16.67
C ALA A 49 9.03 -13.49 16.40
N GLY A 50 8.35 -14.07 17.40
CA GLY A 50 7.63 -15.34 17.24
C GLY A 50 6.52 -15.26 16.19
N TYR A 51 5.77 -14.15 16.17
CA TYR A 51 4.75 -13.91 15.15
C TYR A 51 5.36 -13.82 13.75
N ILE A 52 6.43 -13.03 13.56
CA ILE A 52 7.11 -12.91 12.27
C ILE A 52 7.66 -14.26 11.80
N ALA A 53 8.26 -15.04 12.71
CA ALA A 53 8.76 -16.38 12.40
C ALA A 53 7.66 -17.37 11.99
N SER A 54 6.41 -17.12 12.36
CA SER A 54 5.26 -17.94 11.95
C SER A 54 4.65 -17.55 10.60
N LEU A 55 5.03 -16.38 10.05
CA LEU A 55 4.50 -15.89 8.78
C LEU A 55 4.97 -16.75 7.61
N SER A 56 4.10 -16.85 6.61
CA SER A 56 4.34 -17.51 5.35
C SER A 56 3.62 -16.79 4.22
N ASP A 57 3.91 -17.14 2.96
CA ASP A 57 3.19 -16.62 1.80
C ASP A 57 1.66 -16.84 1.91
N LYS A 58 1.23 -17.92 2.59
CA LYS A 58 -0.20 -18.26 2.74
C LYS A 58 -0.97 -17.22 3.56
N ASP A 59 -0.30 -16.54 4.49
CA ASP A 59 -0.94 -15.51 5.34
C ASP A 59 -1.39 -14.29 4.51
N PHE A 60 -0.80 -14.09 3.34
CA PHE A 60 -1.12 -12.99 2.42
C PHE A 60 -2.04 -13.41 1.26
N GLN A 61 -2.39 -14.69 1.16
CA GLN A 61 -3.22 -15.21 0.06
C GLN A 61 -4.64 -14.62 0.06
N GLU A 62 -5.16 -14.22 1.23
CA GLU A 62 -6.45 -13.52 1.32
C GLU A 62 -6.42 -12.21 0.52
N ILE A 63 -5.31 -11.46 0.59
CA ILE A 63 -5.12 -10.20 -0.14
C ILE A 63 -5.05 -10.46 -1.64
N GLU A 64 -4.29 -11.48 -2.07
CA GLU A 64 -4.21 -11.90 -3.47
C GLU A 64 -5.61 -12.18 -4.03
N ASN A 65 -6.35 -13.06 -3.36
CA ASN A 65 -7.69 -13.47 -3.77
C ASN A 65 -8.65 -12.28 -3.82
N TYR A 66 -8.60 -11.42 -2.80
CA TYR A 66 -9.43 -10.23 -2.72
C TYR A 66 -9.17 -9.28 -3.90
N LEU A 67 -7.91 -8.87 -4.12
CA LEU A 67 -7.58 -7.89 -5.17
C LEU A 67 -7.88 -8.45 -6.57
N ASN A 68 -7.59 -9.73 -6.80
CA ASN A 68 -7.92 -10.41 -8.05
C ASN A 68 -9.45 -10.38 -8.27
N ALA A 69 -10.25 -10.69 -7.25
CA ALA A 69 -11.71 -10.66 -7.35
C ALA A 69 -12.26 -9.24 -7.55
N GLN A 70 -11.71 -8.23 -6.87
CA GLN A 70 -12.13 -6.83 -7.06
C GLN A 70 -11.80 -6.33 -8.47
N SER A 71 -10.63 -6.68 -9.03
CA SER A 71 -10.23 -6.24 -10.37
C SER A 71 -11.20 -6.73 -11.46
N LYS A 72 -11.72 -7.96 -11.32
CA LYS A 72 -12.68 -8.55 -12.26
C LYS A 72 -14.00 -7.79 -12.35
N LYS A 73 -14.44 -7.15 -11.26
CA LYS A 73 -15.65 -6.32 -11.26
C LYS A 73 -15.57 -5.15 -12.24
N TYR A 74 -14.34 -4.71 -12.55
CA TYR A 74 -14.06 -3.61 -13.46
C TYR A 74 -13.57 -4.08 -14.85
N GLY A 75 -13.72 -5.38 -15.16
CA GLY A 75 -13.26 -5.94 -16.44
C GLY A 75 -11.75 -6.15 -16.52
N GLN A 76 -11.01 -5.95 -15.42
CA GLN A 76 -9.58 -6.19 -15.33
C GLN A 76 -9.31 -7.60 -14.79
N ASN A 77 -8.20 -8.22 -15.19
CA ASN A 77 -7.78 -9.52 -14.70
C ASN A 77 -6.38 -9.42 -14.06
N ALA A 78 -6.28 -8.62 -13.00
CA ALA A 78 -5.02 -8.48 -12.27
C ALA A 78 -4.71 -9.77 -11.50
N HIS A 79 -3.43 -10.13 -11.43
CA HIS A 79 -2.94 -11.30 -10.70
C HIS A 79 -1.86 -10.88 -9.70
N PHE A 80 -2.27 -10.66 -8.45
CA PHE A 80 -1.35 -10.32 -7.37
C PHE A 80 -0.73 -11.57 -6.75
N TYR A 81 0.55 -11.46 -6.40
CA TYR A 81 1.33 -12.48 -5.73
C TYR A 81 2.19 -11.85 -4.63
N TYR A 82 1.85 -12.12 -3.37
CA TYR A 82 2.60 -11.66 -2.22
C TYR A 82 3.64 -12.71 -1.85
N ARG A 83 4.89 -12.30 -1.70
CA ARG A 83 6.02 -13.18 -1.40
C ARG A 83 6.76 -12.66 -0.19
N LEU A 84 6.80 -13.49 0.85
CA LEU A 84 7.49 -13.19 2.09
C LEU A 84 9.00 -13.30 1.88
N GLY A 85 9.67 -12.16 1.98
CA GLY A 85 11.11 -12.07 2.08
C GLY A 85 11.59 -12.27 3.53
N GLN A 86 12.91 -12.24 3.69
CA GLN A 86 13.53 -12.33 5.01
C GLN A 86 13.18 -11.12 5.88
N GLU A 87 13.13 -11.35 7.20
CA GLU A 87 12.99 -10.28 8.17
C GLU A 87 14.14 -9.28 8.06
N VAL A 88 13.80 -7.99 8.09
CA VAL A 88 14.76 -6.89 8.05
C VAL A 88 14.94 -6.33 9.46
N LYS A 89 16.19 -6.23 9.91
CA LYS A 89 16.55 -5.82 11.28
C LYS A 89 16.78 -4.32 11.46
N VAL A 90 16.79 -3.56 10.37
CA VAL A 90 16.98 -2.11 10.38
C VAL A 90 15.64 -1.47 10.03
N VAL A 91 15.20 -0.47 10.80
CA VAL A 91 13.93 0.23 10.54
C VAL A 91 14.10 1.22 9.38
N PRO A 92 13.11 1.36 8.47
CA PRO A 92 13.15 2.34 7.38
C PRO A 92 13.21 3.79 7.88
N PRO A 93 13.66 4.75 7.04
CA PRO A 93 13.65 6.17 7.41
C PRO A 93 12.22 6.65 7.64
N VAL A 94 12.01 7.38 8.74
CA VAL A 94 10.71 7.93 9.13
C VAL A 94 10.24 9.00 8.15
N VAL A 95 8.95 8.97 7.81
CA VAL A 95 8.28 9.96 6.95
C VAL A 95 8.26 11.32 7.67
N PRO A 96 8.68 12.42 7.02
CA PRO A 96 8.64 13.74 7.62
C PRO A 96 7.19 14.26 7.73
N ARG A 97 6.67 14.42 8.96
CA ARG A 97 5.27 14.82 9.21
C ARG A 97 4.97 16.31 8.97
N ASN A 98 5.96 17.18 9.19
CA ASN A 98 5.87 18.63 8.98
C ASN A 98 7.02 19.13 8.08
N GLY A 99 7.39 18.29 7.11
CA GLY A 99 8.53 18.56 6.23
C GLY A 99 8.18 19.49 5.07
N THR A 100 9.19 20.18 4.58
CA THR A 100 9.15 20.87 3.29
C THR A 100 9.16 19.87 2.13
N VAL A 101 8.93 20.35 0.91
CA VAL A 101 9.09 19.54 -0.31
C VAL A 101 10.51 18.95 -0.41
N ILE A 102 11.53 19.68 0.06
CA ILE A 102 12.92 19.22 0.06
C ILE A 102 13.08 18.03 1.03
N ASP A 103 12.44 18.08 2.20
CA ASP A 103 12.48 16.98 3.17
C ASP A 103 11.85 15.72 2.59
N ALA A 104 10.72 15.85 1.87
CA ALA A 104 10.09 14.74 1.16
C ALA A 104 10.99 14.15 0.07
N ILE A 105 11.68 14.99 -0.70
CA ILE A 105 12.65 14.54 -1.72
C ILE A 105 13.80 13.76 -1.04
N ILE A 106 14.43 14.34 -0.02
CA ILE A 106 15.54 13.71 0.71
C ILE A 106 15.10 12.39 1.32
N TRP A 107 13.93 12.35 1.96
CA TRP A 107 13.37 11.13 2.50
C TRP A 107 13.15 10.08 1.42
N SER A 108 12.57 10.44 0.27
CA SER A 108 12.33 9.50 -0.83
C SER A 108 13.62 8.86 -1.34
N LEU A 109 14.73 9.62 -1.38
CA LEU A 109 16.05 9.12 -1.77
C LEU A 109 16.63 8.19 -0.70
N LYS A 110 16.54 8.58 0.58
CA LYS A 110 16.95 7.71 1.71
C LYS A 110 16.18 6.40 1.71
N PHE A 111 14.87 6.44 1.44
CA PHE A 111 14.03 5.25 1.45
C PHE A 111 14.33 4.31 0.28
N ARG A 112 14.60 4.86 -0.92
CA ARG A 112 15.09 4.07 -2.07
C ARG A 112 16.44 3.43 -1.78
N TYR A 113 17.37 4.16 -1.20
CA TYR A 113 18.67 3.63 -0.80
C TYR A 113 18.54 2.54 0.26
N TYR A 114 17.69 2.76 1.26
CA TYR A 114 17.36 1.78 2.27
C TYR A 114 16.82 0.49 1.63
N ALA A 115 15.83 0.61 0.72
CA ALA A 115 15.28 -0.55 0.03
C ALA A 115 16.35 -1.30 -0.76
N TYR A 116 17.19 -0.60 -1.53
CA TYR A 116 18.31 -1.20 -2.25
C TYR A 116 19.25 -2.00 -1.33
N LYS A 117 19.55 -1.48 -0.13
CA LYS A 117 20.50 -2.11 0.80
C LYS A 117 19.91 -3.28 1.60
N HIS A 118 18.61 -3.22 1.92
CA HIS A 118 17.99 -4.10 2.90
C HIS A 118 16.99 -5.10 2.31
N THR A 119 16.82 -5.13 0.99
CA THR A 119 15.97 -6.14 0.33
C THR A 119 16.82 -7.25 -0.25
N HIS A 120 16.41 -8.49 0.00
CA HIS A 120 16.98 -9.67 -0.64
C HIS A 120 16.10 -10.11 -1.82
N ASP A 121 16.71 -10.80 -2.78
CA ASP A 121 15.97 -11.42 -3.87
C ASP A 121 15.01 -12.49 -3.32
N ILE A 122 13.77 -12.44 -3.80
CA ILE A 122 12.69 -13.38 -3.46
C ILE A 122 12.47 -14.43 -4.56
N GLY A 123 13.38 -14.49 -5.56
CA GLY A 123 13.34 -15.46 -6.65
C GLY A 123 12.33 -15.14 -7.76
N VAL A 124 11.65 -14.00 -7.67
CA VAL A 124 10.70 -13.51 -8.67
C VAL A 124 10.90 -12.01 -8.94
N PRO A 125 10.55 -11.52 -10.14
CA PRO A 125 10.55 -10.09 -10.42
C PRO A 125 9.69 -9.36 -9.39
N THR A 126 10.19 -8.29 -8.77
CA THR A 126 9.43 -7.55 -7.75
C THR A 126 8.83 -6.27 -8.35
N ASN A 127 7.50 -6.17 -8.32
CA ASN A 127 6.79 -4.97 -8.77
C ASN A 127 6.61 -3.96 -7.64
N LEU A 128 6.42 -4.41 -6.40
CA LEU A 128 6.23 -3.58 -5.21
C LEU A 128 7.00 -4.18 -4.04
N ARG A 129 7.66 -3.36 -3.23
CA ARG A 129 8.27 -3.79 -1.95
C ARG A 129 7.52 -3.13 -0.79
N LEU A 130 7.02 -3.93 0.14
CA LEU A 130 6.44 -3.42 1.39
C LEU A 130 7.28 -3.87 2.57
N PHE A 131 7.63 -2.90 3.41
CA PHE A 131 8.26 -3.14 4.71
C PHE A 131 7.17 -3.14 5.78
N LEU A 132 6.85 -4.32 6.30
CA LEU A 132 5.79 -4.50 7.29
C LEU A 132 6.38 -4.30 8.68
N GLN A 133 6.13 -3.12 9.24
CA GLN A 133 6.54 -2.69 10.56
C GLN A 133 5.58 -3.26 11.59
N TYR A 134 5.92 -4.42 12.16
CA TYR A 134 5.14 -5.04 13.22
C TYR A 134 5.51 -4.46 14.58
N HIS A 135 4.48 -3.96 15.26
CA HIS A 135 4.53 -3.44 16.62
C HIS A 135 3.85 -4.39 17.59
N HIS A 136 4.23 -4.33 18.85
CA HIS A 136 3.60 -5.10 19.90
C HIS A 136 2.12 -4.68 20.06
N PRO A 137 1.14 -5.62 20.22
CA PRO A 137 -0.29 -5.30 20.25
C PRO A 137 -0.75 -4.37 21.37
N SER A 138 0.05 -4.20 22.43
CA SER A 138 -0.23 -3.26 23.52
C SER A 138 0.12 -1.81 23.20
N LYS A 139 0.85 -1.56 22.10
CA LYS A 139 1.20 -0.21 21.67
C LYS A 139 -0.01 0.48 21.07
N LYS A 140 -0.11 1.80 21.28
CA LYS A 140 -0.97 2.66 20.48
C LYS A 140 -0.17 3.11 19.26
N ILE A 141 -0.39 2.45 18.13
CA ILE A 141 0.16 2.90 16.84
C ILE A 141 -0.90 3.70 16.10
N ILE A 142 -0.47 4.76 15.42
CA ILE A 142 -1.30 5.50 14.47
C ILE A 142 -1.06 4.81 13.12
N THR A 143 -2.00 3.97 12.68
CA THR A 143 -1.91 3.22 11.42
C THR A 143 -1.85 4.15 10.20
N GLU A 144 -2.39 5.38 10.32
CA GLU A 144 -2.34 6.47 9.33
C GLU A 144 -0.91 6.97 9.04
N THR A 145 0.10 6.44 9.74
CA THR A 145 1.51 6.75 9.49
C THR A 145 2.19 5.73 8.56
N SER A 146 1.41 4.76 8.07
CA SER A 146 1.79 3.94 6.92
C SER A 146 1.89 4.82 5.67
N THR A 147 2.76 4.46 4.75
CA THR A 147 2.93 5.23 3.51
C THR A 147 3.48 4.34 2.40
N ALA A 148 3.02 4.57 1.17
CA ALA A 148 3.61 3.98 -0.02
C ALA A 148 4.03 5.05 -1.03
N LEU A 149 5.27 4.95 -1.51
CA LEU A 149 5.76 5.73 -2.64
C LEU A 149 5.30 5.07 -3.94
N GLN A 150 4.34 5.69 -4.63
CA GLN A 150 3.90 5.27 -5.96
C GLN A 150 5.08 5.18 -6.94
N ASN A 151 5.88 6.25 -7.03
CA ASN A 151 7.07 6.27 -7.86
C ASN A 151 8.19 5.51 -7.13
N GLY A 152 8.66 4.42 -7.72
CA GLY A 152 9.62 3.50 -7.10
C GLY A 152 8.99 2.30 -6.39
N ARG A 153 7.67 2.28 -6.21
CA ARG A 153 6.87 1.15 -5.69
C ARG A 153 7.50 0.52 -4.45
N ILE A 154 7.73 1.35 -3.45
CA ILE A 154 8.21 0.96 -2.11
C ILE A 154 7.31 1.58 -1.05
N GLY A 155 6.94 0.82 -0.03
CA GLY A 155 6.08 1.32 1.05
C GLY A 155 6.43 0.74 2.41
N THR A 156 6.03 1.44 3.46
CA THR A 156 6.11 1.01 4.85
C THR A 156 4.71 0.91 5.41
N VAL A 157 4.41 -0.21 6.08
CA VAL A 157 3.07 -0.46 6.62
C VAL A 157 3.19 -0.73 8.12
N ASN A 158 2.49 0.03 8.95
CA ASN A 158 2.48 -0.19 10.40
C ASN A 158 1.37 -1.17 10.76
N LEU A 159 1.77 -2.28 11.38
CA LEU A 159 0.90 -3.41 11.70
C LEU A 159 1.10 -3.86 13.15
N PHE A 160 0.20 -4.71 13.63
CA PHE A 160 0.36 -5.37 14.92
C PHE A 160 0.84 -6.81 14.76
N GLY A 161 1.90 -7.18 15.49
CA GLY A 161 2.48 -8.52 15.48
C GLY A 161 1.72 -9.51 16.34
N ALA A 162 0.45 -9.80 16.00
CA ALA A 162 -0.33 -10.85 16.66
C ALA A 162 -1.38 -11.46 15.72
N SER A 163 -1.57 -12.78 15.80
CA SER A 163 -2.48 -13.52 14.91
C SER A 163 -3.92 -13.01 14.94
N LYS A 164 -4.42 -12.57 16.10
CA LYS A 164 -5.77 -11.97 16.23
C LYS A 164 -5.94 -10.67 15.44
N ARG A 165 -4.86 -10.05 15.00
CA ARG A 165 -4.85 -8.82 14.18
C ARG A 165 -4.64 -9.09 12.69
N GLY A 166 -4.42 -10.35 12.27
CA GLY A 166 -4.11 -10.71 10.89
C GLY A 166 -5.12 -10.19 9.87
N ALA A 167 -6.42 -10.38 10.11
CA ALA A 167 -7.47 -9.92 9.19
C ALA A 167 -7.49 -8.39 9.02
N ASN A 168 -7.27 -7.64 10.10
CA ASN A 168 -7.17 -6.18 10.04
C ASN A 168 -5.85 -5.74 9.37
N ASN A 169 -4.74 -6.42 9.66
CA ASN A 169 -3.48 -6.18 8.97
C ASN A 169 -3.63 -6.36 7.45
N ASN A 170 -4.40 -7.36 7.00
CA ASN A 170 -4.66 -7.59 5.57
C ASN A 170 -5.41 -6.43 4.90
N VAL A 171 -6.33 -5.76 5.60
CA VAL A 171 -6.98 -4.53 5.10
C VAL A 171 -5.94 -3.44 4.87
N VAL A 172 -5.10 -3.18 5.86
CA VAL A 172 -4.06 -2.14 5.78
C VAL A 172 -3.05 -2.47 4.68
N ILE A 173 -2.58 -3.72 4.58
CA ILE A 173 -1.65 -4.13 3.52
C ILE A 173 -2.27 -3.95 2.13
N ALA A 174 -3.54 -4.33 1.94
CA ALA A 174 -4.22 -4.17 0.67
C ALA A 174 -4.37 -2.67 0.29
N HIS A 175 -4.77 -1.85 1.26
CA HIS A 175 -4.88 -0.39 1.13
C HIS A 175 -3.55 0.25 0.70
N GLU A 176 -2.47 -0.01 1.44
CA GLU A 176 -1.13 0.50 1.12
C GLU A 176 -0.58 -0.03 -0.21
N SER A 177 -0.95 -1.25 -0.57
CA SER A 177 -0.58 -1.81 -1.87
C SER A 177 -1.18 -0.99 -3.01
N LEU A 178 -2.45 -0.60 -2.91
CA LEU A 178 -3.12 0.20 -3.95
C LEU A 178 -2.57 1.63 -4.04
N HIS A 179 -2.12 2.24 -2.94
CA HIS A 179 -1.39 3.51 -3.00
C HIS A 179 -0.15 3.42 -3.90
N ALA A 180 0.59 2.31 -3.85
CA ALA A 180 1.75 2.12 -4.70
C ALA A 180 1.42 2.07 -6.21
N PHE A 181 0.15 1.82 -6.55
CA PHE A 181 -0.37 1.86 -7.93
C PHE A 181 -1.10 3.17 -8.26
N GLY A 182 -1.21 4.10 -7.32
CA GLY A 182 -1.72 5.46 -7.54
C GLY A 182 -3.10 5.74 -6.97
N ALA A 183 -3.67 4.84 -6.18
CA ALA A 183 -4.89 5.16 -5.44
C ALA A 183 -4.63 6.29 -4.44
N SER A 184 -5.60 7.20 -4.29
CA SER A 184 -5.63 8.19 -3.21
C SER A 184 -6.58 7.76 -2.09
N ASP A 185 -6.39 8.30 -0.89
CA ASP A 185 -7.34 8.11 0.20
C ASP A 185 -8.72 8.65 -0.16
N LYS A 186 -9.75 7.97 0.34
CA LYS A 186 -11.17 8.34 0.12
C LYS A 186 -11.85 8.77 1.41
N TYR A 187 -11.06 9.27 2.35
CA TYR A 187 -11.49 9.87 3.60
C TYR A 187 -10.79 11.21 3.83
N ASP A 188 -11.40 12.07 4.64
CA ASP A 188 -10.80 13.34 5.03
C ASP A 188 -9.71 13.10 6.07
N LEU A 189 -8.46 13.46 5.72
CA LEU A 189 -7.29 13.22 6.57
C LEU A 189 -7.35 13.94 7.94
N SER A 190 -8.21 14.95 8.11
CA SER A 190 -8.35 15.69 9.36
C SER A 190 -9.27 15.01 10.37
N ASN A 191 -10.23 14.20 9.91
CA ASN A 191 -11.29 13.65 10.76
C ASN A 191 -11.63 12.17 10.49
N GLY A 192 -11.03 11.55 9.47
CA GLY A 192 -11.24 10.15 9.10
C GLY A 192 -12.54 9.87 8.36
N ILE A 193 -13.43 10.85 8.17
CA ILE A 193 -14.76 10.63 7.60
C ILE A 193 -14.63 10.30 6.10
N PRO A 194 -15.24 9.19 5.62
CA PRO A 194 -15.29 8.89 4.19
C PRO A 194 -15.93 10.00 3.37
N ILE A 195 -15.31 10.34 2.24
CA ILE A 195 -15.75 11.44 1.39
C ILE A 195 -16.84 10.94 0.44
N TYR A 196 -18.09 11.39 0.59
CA TYR A 196 -19.16 11.02 -0.35
C TYR A 196 -18.95 11.66 -1.75
N PRO A 197 -19.22 10.96 -2.87
CA PRO A 197 -19.62 9.54 -2.95
C PRO A 197 -18.42 8.57 -2.91
N HIS A 198 -17.20 9.03 -3.18
CA HIS A 198 -16.09 8.15 -3.53
C HIS A 198 -15.55 7.26 -2.40
N GLY A 199 -15.76 7.62 -1.13
CA GLY A 199 -15.39 6.85 0.05
C GLY A 199 -16.48 5.87 0.53
N TYR A 200 -17.59 5.75 -0.21
CA TYR A 200 -18.70 4.87 0.15
C TYR A 200 -18.64 3.61 -0.69
N ALA A 201 -18.83 2.45 -0.07
CA ALA A 201 -18.87 1.17 -0.77
C ALA A 201 -20.04 1.09 -1.77
N ASN A 202 -21.21 1.62 -1.40
CA ASN A 202 -22.39 1.72 -2.26
C ASN A 202 -23.02 3.12 -2.14
N PRO A 203 -22.54 4.11 -2.92
CA PRO A 203 -23.02 5.48 -2.83
C PRO A 203 -24.49 5.66 -3.24
N ALA A 204 -25.05 4.69 -3.96
CA ALA A 204 -26.43 4.66 -4.46
C ALA A 204 -27.41 3.96 -3.50
N GLN A 205 -26.93 3.39 -2.38
CA GLN A 205 -27.77 2.71 -1.38
C GLN A 205 -28.88 3.63 -0.83
N ASN A 206 -30.07 3.09 -0.62
CA ASN A 206 -31.20 3.77 0.05
C ASN A 206 -31.87 2.82 1.08
N PRO A 207 -31.91 3.15 2.39
CA PRO A 207 -31.35 4.34 3.02
C PRO A 207 -29.82 4.38 2.91
N ARG A 208 -29.25 5.60 2.79
CA ARG A 208 -27.79 5.79 2.59
C ARG A 208 -26.96 5.22 3.75
N TYR A 209 -27.51 5.23 4.96
CA TYR A 209 -26.83 4.79 6.18
C TYR A 209 -27.66 3.73 6.92
N PRO A 210 -27.01 2.85 7.68
CA PRO A 210 -25.57 2.59 7.65
C PRO A 210 -25.15 1.92 6.34
N GLN A 211 -23.92 2.16 5.88
CA GLN A 211 -23.31 1.33 4.85
C GLN A 211 -22.96 -0.03 5.47
N THR A 212 -22.93 -1.09 4.66
CA THR A 212 -22.55 -2.44 5.13
C THR A 212 -21.07 -2.75 4.94
N GLN A 213 -20.40 -2.01 4.07
CA GLN A 213 -18.99 -2.16 3.73
C GLN A 213 -18.32 -0.79 3.62
N ALA A 214 -16.99 -0.78 3.74
CA ALA A 214 -16.15 0.37 3.47
C ALA A 214 -15.66 0.34 2.02
N GLU A 215 -15.40 1.49 1.45
CA GLU A 215 -14.47 1.56 0.32
C GLU A 215 -13.05 1.30 0.85
N LEU A 216 -12.23 0.49 0.16
CA LEU A 216 -10.93 0.04 0.66
C LEU A 216 -9.95 1.20 0.93
N MET A 217 -9.96 2.23 0.09
CA MET A 217 -9.18 3.45 0.27
C MET A 217 -9.80 4.43 1.26
N ALA A 218 -11.04 4.19 1.71
CA ALA A 218 -11.64 4.88 2.85
C ALA A 218 -11.39 4.16 4.18
N VAL A 219 -11.23 2.83 4.17
CA VAL A 219 -11.12 1.87 5.31
C VAL A 219 -12.23 1.92 6.37
N HIS A 220 -13.08 2.95 6.34
CA HIS A 220 -14.13 3.24 7.29
C HIS A 220 -15.51 2.99 6.66
N ILE A 221 -16.40 2.33 7.41
CA ILE A 221 -17.80 2.06 7.07
C ILE A 221 -18.65 3.24 7.59
N PRO A 222 -19.23 4.09 6.72
CA PRO A 222 -20.08 5.20 7.16
C PRO A 222 -21.34 4.71 7.89
N THR A 223 -21.52 5.07 9.15
CA THR A 223 -22.74 4.76 9.94
C THR A 223 -23.70 5.93 10.02
N SER A 224 -23.20 7.17 9.83
CA SER A 224 -23.98 8.39 9.67
C SER A 224 -23.16 9.41 8.84
N PRO A 225 -23.66 10.64 8.58
CA PRO A 225 -22.86 11.68 7.92
C PRO A 225 -21.56 12.06 8.65
N THR A 226 -21.44 11.80 9.95
CA THR A 226 -20.29 12.23 10.77
C THR A 226 -19.67 11.10 11.61
N THR A 227 -20.16 9.87 11.47
CA THR A 227 -19.67 8.72 12.23
C THR A 227 -19.40 7.53 11.33
N PHE A 228 -18.44 6.72 11.72
CA PHE A 228 -18.02 5.54 10.97
C PHE A 228 -17.44 4.46 11.90
N GLU A 229 -17.33 3.25 11.37
CA GLU A 229 -16.63 2.13 11.99
C GLU A 229 -15.44 1.68 11.14
N MET A 230 -14.35 1.22 11.76
CA MET A 230 -13.23 0.63 11.00
C MET A 230 -13.64 -0.72 10.38
N ALA A 231 -13.29 -0.97 9.13
CA ALA A 231 -13.37 -2.31 8.56
C ALA A 231 -12.43 -3.27 9.31
N ARG A 232 -12.98 -4.43 9.73
CA ARG A 232 -12.23 -5.41 10.55
C ARG A 232 -11.46 -6.42 9.70
N ASP A 233 -11.93 -6.64 8.48
CA ASP A 233 -11.37 -7.60 7.52
C ASP A 233 -11.69 -7.16 6.08
N LEU A 234 -11.06 -7.83 5.11
CA LEU A 234 -11.25 -7.51 3.70
C LEU A 234 -12.67 -7.77 3.18
N LYS A 235 -13.44 -8.67 3.81
CA LYS A 235 -14.83 -8.96 3.41
C LYS A 235 -15.76 -7.78 3.71
N GLN A 236 -15.39 -6.94 4.67
CA GLN A 236 -16.08 -5.68 4.94
C GLN A 236 -15.65 -4.53 4.02
N THR A 237 -14.85 -4.78 2.98
CA THR A 237 -14.38 -3.73 2.06
C THR A 237 -14.67 -4.04 0.59
N VAL A 238 -14.73 -2.99 -0.22
CA VAL A 238 -14.76 -3.08 -1.69
C VAL A 238 -13.81 -2.06 -2.29
N VAL A 239 -13.28 -2.34 -3.49
CA VAL A 239 -12.61 -1.30 -4.27
C VAL A 239 -13.69 -0.50 -4.99
N GLY A 240 -13.79 0.80 -4.70
CA GLY A 240 -14.78 1.69 -5.31
C GLY A 240 -14.41 2.10 -6.75
N GLU A 241 -15.36 2.69 -7.48
CA GLU A 241 -15.15 3.03 -8.89
C GLU A 241 -14.02 4.06 -9.08
N MET A 242 -13.93 5.05 -8.18
CA MET A 242 -12.90 6.09 -8.26
C MET A 242 -11.51 5.49 -8.02
N THR A 243 -11.37 4.61 -7.03
CA THR A 243 -10.12 3.86 -6.79
C THR A 243 -9.75 3.03 -8.00
N ALA A 244 -10.71 2.28 -8.58
CA ALA A 244 -10.50 1.47 -9.77
C ALA A 244 -10.08 2.31 -10.99
N PHE A 245 -10.61 3.54 -11.11
CA PHE A 245 -10.20 4.48 -12.14
C PHE A 245 -8.76 4.97 -11.92
N GLU A 246 -8.42 5.41 -10.70
CA GLU A 246 -7.07 5.92 -10.37
C GLU A 246 -5.97 4.90 -10.64
N ILE A 247 -6.21 3.64 -10.30
CA ILE A 247 -5.27 2.54 -10.55
C ILE A 247 -5.42 1.93 -11.95
N LYS A 248 -6.31 2.47 -12.80
CA LYS A 248 -6.52 2.06 -14.20
C LYS A 248 -7.05 0.64 -14.40
N TRP A 249 -7.85 0.13 -13.46
CA TRP A 249 -8.70 -1.02 -13.69
C TRP A 249 -9.96 -0.66 -14.48
N LYS A 250 -10.47 0.56 -14.30
CA LYS A 250 -11.60 1.14 -15.05
C LYS A 250 -11.10 2.31 -15.90
N LYS A 251 -11.67 2.48 -17.10
CA LYS A 251 -11.54 3.72 -17.89
C LYS A 251 -12.75 4.61 -17.62
N LEU A 252 -12.57 5.93 -17.70
CA LEU A 252 -13.74 6.81 -17.79
C LEU A 252 -14.41 6.55 -19.13
N ASP A 253 -15.71 6.29 -19.10
CA ASP A 253 -16.57 6.27 -20.28
C ASP A 253 -16.74 7.71 -20.81
#